data_AF-A0A1M7SKA7-F1
#
_entry.id   AF-A0A1M7SKA7-F1
#
_cell.length_a   1.000
_cell.length_b   1.000
_cell.length_c   1.000
_cell.angle_alpha   90.00
_cell.angle_beta   90.00
_cell.angle_gamma   90.00
#
_symmetry.space_group_name_H-M   'P 1'
#
loop_
_entity.id
_entity.type
_entity.pdbx_description
1 polymer ?
#
loop_
_entity_poly.entity_id
_entity_poly.type
_entity_poly.pdbx_seq_one_letter_code
_entity_poly.pdbx_strand_id
1 'polypeptide(L)'
;MKTCTNLTILVGTALTLAACGSSDDASVEATADTVEMPADEALEAISEDAAEDPEATEADAPEGDAASAEEAANAAADVAAEAAAVAESASE
;
A
#
# COMPACT_ATOMS: atom_id res chain seq x y z
N MET A 1 38.33 -28.64 -20.26
CA MET A 1 37.21 -28.42 -21.20
C MET A 1 35.90 -28.82 -20.51
N LYS A 2 35.25 -27.90 -19.78
CA LYS A 2 33.95 -28.14 -19.08
C LYS A 2 33.14 -26.86 -18.82
N THR A 3 33.58 -25.70 -19.33
CA THR A 3 32.95 -24.40 -19.08
C THR A 3 32.25 -23.81 -20.30
N CYS A 4 32.25 -24.50 -21.45
CA CYS A 4 31.64 -23.99 -22.69
C CYS A 4 30.14 -24.30 -22.82
N THR A 5 29.56 -25.16 -21.97
CA THR A 5 28.16 -25.60 -22.10
C THR A 5 27.14 -24.57 -21.59
N ASN A 6 27.55 -23.64 -20.72
CA ASN A 6 26.62 -22.68 -20.11
C ASN A 6 26.35 -21.44 -20.99
N LEU A 7 27.18 -21.17 -22.00
CA LEU A 7 27.04 -19.97 -22.84
C LEU A 7 25.96 -20.16 -23.93
N THR A 8 25.68 -21.38 -24.35
CA THR A 8 24.76 -21.69 -25.46
C THR A 8 23.29 -21.51 -25.06
N ILE A 9 22.95 -21.65 -23.78
CA ILE A 9 21.56 -21.57 -23.29
C ILE A 9 21.02 -20.13 -23.32
N LEU A 10 21.88 -19.12 -23.14
CA LEU A 10 21.48 -17.71 -23.14
C LEU A 10 21.13 -17.19 -24.55
N VAL A 11 21.76 -17.73 -25.60
CA VAL A 11 21.53 -17.31 -26.99
C VAL A 11 20.24 -17.90 -27.58
N GLY A 12 19.84 -19.09 -27.12
CA GLY A 12 18.61 -19.75 -27.60
C GLY A 12 17.33 -18.98 -27.24
N THR A 13 17.26 -18.39 -26.04
CA THR A 13 16.07 -17.67 -25.58
C THR A 13 15.86 -16.33 -26.29
N ALA A 14 16.95 -15.66 -26.67
CA ALA A 14 16.88 -14.41 -27.44
C ALA A 14 16.39 -14.65 -28.88
N LEU A 15 16.81 -15.76 -29.52
CA LEU A 15 16.33 -16.12 -30.86
C LEU A 15 14.86 -16.58 -30.86
N THR A 16 14.39 -17.25 -29.80
CA THR A 16 12.97 -17.64 -29.68
C THR A 16 12.04 -16.46 -29.40
N LEU A 17 12.52 -15.42 -28.71
CA LEU A 17 11.76 -14.16 -28.56
C LEU A 17 11.68 -13.38 -29.88
N ALA A 18 12.76 -13.37 -30.68
CA ALA A 18 12.76 -12.74 -31.99
C ALA A 18 11.89 -13.48 -33.02
N ALA A 19 11.66 -14.78 -32.85
CA ALA A 19 10.76 -15.58 -33.69
C ALA A 19 9.28 -15.55 -33.24
N CYS A 20 8.99 -15.06 -32.03
CA CYS A 20 7.63 -14.82 -31.53
C CYS A 20 7.29 -13.31 -31.48
N GLY A 21 8.01 -12.51 -32.26
CA GLY A 21 7.90 -11.05 -32.29
C GLY A 21 8.22 -10.48 -33.66
N SER A 22 7.67 -11.09 -34.71
CA SER A 22 7.47 -10.36 -35.97
C SER A 22 6.50 -9.25 -35.63
N SER A 23 7.01 -8.04 -35.40
CA SER A 23 6.22 -6.85 -35.16
C SER A 23 5.24 -6.68 -36.33
N ASP A 24 4.01 -7.16 -36.12
CA ASP A 24 2.87 -6.73 -36.91
C ASP A 24 2.78 -5.21 -36.74
N ASP A 25 2.60 -4.50 -37.85
CA ASP A 25 2.59 -3.05 -37.90
C ASP A 25 1.55 -2.50 -36.91
N ALA A 26 2.01 -2.03 -35.75
CA ALA A 26 1.17 -1.53 -34.66
C ALA A 26 0.54 -0.15 -34.98
N SER A 27 0.48 0.24 -36.25
CA SER A 27 -0.14 1.50 -36.70
C SER A 27 -1.61 1.33 -37.09
N VAL A 28 -2.16 0.12 -36.98
CA VAL A 28 -3.61 -0.06 -37.00
C VAL A 28 -4.16 0.43 -35.67
N GLU A 29 -4.75 1.63 -35.65
CA GLU A 29 -5.59 2.06 -34.53
C GLU A 29 -6.70 1.02 -34.37
N ALA A 30 -6.53 0.11 -33.41
CA ALA A 30 -7.60 -0.74 -32.96
C ALA A 30 -8.67 0.21 -32.39
N THR A 31 -9.72 0.48 -33.18
CA THR A 31 -10.97 0.98 -32.61
C THR A 31 -11.36 -0.04 -31.57
N ALA A 32 -11.15 0.31 -30.30
CA ALA A 32 -11.74 -0.45 -29.21
C ALA A 32 -13.25 -0.37 -29.45
N ASP A 33 -13.84 -1.45 -29.94
CA ASP A 33 -15.26 -1.70 -29.75
C ASP A 33 -15.44 -1.69 -28.24
N THR A 34 -15.76 -0.51 -27.70
CA THR A 34 -16.12 -0.36 -26.31
C THR A 34 -17.31 -1.27 -26.14
N VAL A 35 -17.07 -2.40 -25.48
CA VAL A 35 -18.09 -3.41 -25.22
C VAL A 35 -19.35 -2.70 -24.74
N GLU A 36 -20.41 -2.77 -25.55
CA GLU A 36 -21.80 -2.43 -25.19
C GLU A 36 -22.35 -3.44 -24.15
N MET A 37 -21.48 -3.96 -23.28
CA MET A 37 -21.83 -4.85 -22.20
C MET A 37 -22.17 -3.96 -21.00
N PRO A 38 -23.43 -3.96 -20.54
CA PRO A 38 -23.83 -3.19 -19.36
C PRO A 38 -22.91 -3.53 -18.18
N ALA A 39 -22.59 -2.53 -17.35
CA ALA A 39 -21.73 -2.71 -16.19
C ALA A 39 -22.24 -3.84 -15.28
N ASP A 40 -23.57 -3.99 -15.19
CA ASP A 40 -24.23 -5.03 -14.40
C ASP A 40 -23.91 -6.46 -14.92
N GLU A 41 -23.82 -6.66 -16.24
CA GLU A 41 -23.49 -7.95 -16.84
C GLU A 41 -22.01 -8.31 -16.60
N ALA A 42 -21.12 -7.32 -16.53
CA ALA A 42 -19.72 -7.53 -16.19
C ALA A 42 -19.52 -7.92 -14.71
N LEU A 43 -20.46 -7.56 -13.83
CA LEU A 43 -20.38 -7.77 -12.39
C LEU A 43 -21.20 -8.99 -11.91
N GLU A 44 -21.97 -9.65 -12.79
CA GLU A 44 -22.88 -10.76 -12.41
C GLU A 44 -22.16 -11.93 -11.71
N ALA A 45 -20.88 -12.17 -12.04
CA ALA A 45 -20.08 -13.22 -11.41
C ALA A 45 -19.47 -12.83 -10.05
N ILE A 46 -19.66 -11.60 -9.59
CA ILE A 46 -19.08 -11.05 -8.37
C ILE A 46 -20.18 -10.95 -7.31
N SER A 47 -19.93 -11.53 -6.13
CA SER A 47 -20.86 -11.38 -5.00
C SER A 47 -20.77 -9.98 -4.40
N GLU A 48 -21.90 -9.43 -3.95
CA GLU A 48 -21.96 -8.17 -3.20
C GLU A 48 -21.49 -8.32 -1.74
N ASP A 49 -21.43 -9.55 -1.25
CA ASP A 49 -20.94 -9.84 0.09
C ASP A 49 -19.46 -9.47 0.21
N ALA A 50 -19.10 -8.87 1.36
CA ALA A 50 -17.72 -8.66 1.71
C ALA A 50 -17.00 -10.01 1.77
N ALA A 51 -15.88 -10.13 1.06
CA ALA A 51 -15.04 -11.31 1.15
C ALA A 51 -14.48 -11.43 2.58
N GLU A 52 -14.70 -12.58 3.22
CA GLU A 52 -14.06 -12.89 4.50
C GLU A 52 -12.55 -13.04 4.29
N ASP A 53 -11.77 -12.25 5.02
CA ASP A 53 -10.33 -12.40 5.09
C ASP A 53 -9.98 -13.29 6.30
N PRO A 54 -9.52 -14.54 6.10
CA PRO A 54 -9.19 -15.44 7.21
C PRO A 54 -7.94 -15.00 8.00
N GLU A 55 -7.15 -14.07 7.49
CA GLU A 55 -6.00 -13.49 8.20
C GLU A 55 -6.35 -12.20 8.94
N ALA A 56 -7.58 -11.68 8.80
CA ALA A 56 -8.04 -10.53 9.55
C ALA A 56 -8.17 -10.88 11.04
N THR A 57 -7.26 -10.35 11.85
CA THR A 57 -7.35 -10.33 13.31
C THR A 57 -8.01 -9.04 13.77
N GLU A 58 -8.72 -9.07 14.91
CA GLU A 58 -9.20 -7.84 15.56
C GLU A 58 -8.02 -6.90 15.81
N ALA A 59 -8.23 -5.60 15.57
CA ALA A 59 -7.22 -4.59 15.84
C ALA A 59 -6.92 -4.56 17.34
N ASP A 60 -5.63 -4.60 17.69
CA ASP A 60 -5.19 -4.56 19.08
C ASP A 60 -5.64 -3.23 19.73
N ALA A 61 -6.16 -3.31 20.95
CA ALA A 61 -6.46 -2.10 21.73
C ALA A 61 -5.15 -1.33 21.96
N PRO A 62 -5.16 0.01 22.07
CA PRO A 62 -3.93 0.75 22.32
C PRO A 62 -3.29 0.25 23.62
N GLU A 63 -2.16 -0.46 23.51
CA GLU A 63 -1.32 -0.84 24.64
C GLU A 63 -0.64 0.40 25.20
N GLY A 64 -1.28 1.03 26.18
CA GLY A 64 -0.74 2.15 26.93
C GLY A 64 -1.50 2.33 28.22
N ASP A 65 -0.78 2.50 29.33
CA ASP A 65 -1.35 2.92 30.59
C ASP A 65 -1.87 4.35 30.38
N ALA A 66 -3.18 4.48 30.15
CA ALA A 66 -3.80 5.79 30.03
C ALA A 66 -3.72 6.46 31.40
N ALA A 67 -2.87 7.49 31.50
CA ALA A 67 -2.75 8.29 32.71
C ALA A 67 -4.14 8.70 33.19
N SER A 68 -4.41 8.54 34.49
CA SER A 68 -5.70 8.92 35.03
C SER A 68 -5.94 10.42 34.82
N ALA A 69 -7.22 10.81 34.74
CA ALA A 69 -7.58 12.22 34.60
C ALA A 69 -6.97 13.08 35.73
N GLU A 70 -6.83 12.52 36.93
CA GLU A 70 -6.22 13.16 38.08
C GLU A 70 -4.71 13.38 37.90
N GLU A 71 -3.98 12.38 37.38
CA GLU A 71 -2.55 12.52 37.06
C GLU A 71 -2.31 13.56 35.97
N ALA A 72 -3.14 13.57 34.93
CA ALA A 72 -3.09 14.57 33.88
C ALA A 72 -3.37 15.99 34.42
N ALA A 73 -4.34 16.12 35.32
CA ALA A 73 -4.68 17.40 35.96
C ALA A 73 -3.55 17.92 36.85
N ASN A 74 -2.92 17.06 37.65
CA ASN A 74 -1.78 17.43 38.49
C ASN A 74 -0.58 17.88 37.65
N ALA A 75 -0.25 17.14 36.57
CA ALA A 75 0.83 17.53 35.67
C ALA A 75 0.57 18.89 35.00
N ALA A 76 -0.68 19.18 34.61
CA ALA A 76 -1.05 20.48 34.06
C ALA A 76 -0.93 21.62 35.09
N ALA A 77 -1.29 21.35 36.35
CA ALA A 77 -1.17 22.32 37.44
C ALA A 77 0.30 22.67 37.73
N ASP A 78 1.20 21.66 37.73
CA ASP A 78 2.64 21.88 37.93
C ASP A 78 3.24 22.74 36.82
N VAL A 79 2.91 22.47 35.55
CA VAL A 79 3.36 23.28 34.41
C VAL A 79 2.85 24.71 34.50
N ALA A 80 1.59 24.91 34.91
CA ALA A 80 1.02 26.25 35.09
C ALA A 80 1.72 27.03 36.22
N ALA A 81 2.07 26.36 37.32
CA ALA A 81 2.79 26.97 38.43
C ALA A 81 4.22 27.37 38.03
N GLU A 82 4.92 26.52 37.28
CA GLU A 82 6.25 26.82 36.76
C GLU A 82 6.21 28.03 35.80
N ALA A 83 5.24 28.04 34.87
CA ALA A 83 5.06 29.14 33.94
C ALA A 83 4.76 30.47 34.65
N ALA A 84 3.96 30.45 35.73
CA ALA A 84 3.67 31.64 36.53
C ALA A 84 4.92 32.18 37.23
N ALA A 85 5.74 31.31 37.83
CA ALA A 85 6.98 31.70 38.49
C ALA A 85 8.00 32.32 37.52
N VAL A 86 8.08 31.79 36.30
CA VAL A 86 8.93 32.35 35.23
C VAL A 86 8.41 33.73 34.78
N ALA A 87 7.10 33.92 34.66
CA ALA A 87 6.51 35.20 34.27
C ALA A 87 6.72 36.31 35.31
N GLU A 88 6.64 35.97 36.60
CA GLU A 88 6.92 36.90 37.71
C GLU A 88 8.40 37.31 37.71
N SER A 89 9.31 36.35 37.55
CA SER A 89 10.75 36.61 37.46
C SER A 89 11.17 37.42 36.22
N ALA A 90 10.38 37.37 35.14
CA ALA A 90 10.65 38.11 33.91
C ALA A 90 10.13 39.56 33.93
N SER A 91 9.31 39.92 34.94
CA SER A 91 8.71 41.25 35.08
C SER A 91 9.45 42.18 36.05
N GLU A 92 10.56 41.71 36.63
CA GLU A 92 11.47 42.46 37.52
C GLU A 92 12.69 43.04 36.79
#